data_AF-A0A1F6HNM9-F1
#
_entry.id   AF-A0A1F6HNM9-F1
#
_cell.length_a   1.000
_cell.length_b   1.000
_cell.length_c   1.000
_cell.angle_alpha   90.00
_cell.angle_beta   90.00
_cell.angle_gamma   90.00
#
_symmetry.space_group_name_H-M   'P 1'
#
loop_
_entity.id
_entity.type
_entity.pdbx_description
1 polymer ?
#
loop_
_entity_poly.entity_id
_entity_poly.type
_entity_poly.pdbx_seq_one_letter_code
_entity_poly.pdbx_strand_id
1 'polypeptide(L)' 'MIKKNTTLTKLLTIRQAAEILNVHVGTLRRWDKSGKLKAIKLSDRGDRRYNQEDVESFINLRKK' A
#
# COMPACT_ATOMS: atom_id res chain seq x y z
N MET A 1 6.17 27.88 11.70
CA MET A 1 5.71 27.11 10.52
C MET A 1 4.88 25.93 11.01
N ILE A 2 3.62 25.87 10.61
CA ILE A 2 2.61 24.95 11.16
C ILE A 2 2.95 23.50 10.75
N LYS A 3 3.27 22.64 11.73
CA LYS A 3 3.30 21.18 11.53
C LYS A 3 1.86 20.72 11.32
N LYS A 4 1.48 20.39 10.09
CA LYS A 4 0.22 19.70 9.83
C LYS A 4 0.34 18.25 10.31
N ASN A 5 0.01 18.02 11.58
CA ASN A 5 -0.41 16.70 12.05
C ASN A 5 -1.83 16.47 11.51
N THR A 6 -1.91 16.07 10.25
CA THR A 6 -3.15 15.60 9.67
C THR A 6 -2.90 14.16 9.28
N THR A 7 -3.51 13.25 10.04
CA THR A 7 -3.64 11.81 9.74
C THR A 7 -4.49 11.64 8.47
N LEU A 8 -4.04 12.20 7.35
CA LEU A 8 -4.55 11.93 6.03
C LEU A 8 -3.96 10.59 5.64
N THR A 9 -4.72 9.52 5.88
CA THR A 9 -4.40 8.17 5.44
C THR A 9 -4.20 8.19 3.93
N LYS A 10 -2.95 8.28 3.50
CA LYS A 10 -2.63 8.45 2.09
C LYS A 10 -2.83 7.11 1.40
N LEU A 11 -3.82 7.08 0.51
CA LEU A 11 -4.11 5.92 -0.31
C LEU A 11 -3.21 5.90 -1.54
N LEU A 12 -2.31 4.93 -1.57
CA LEU A 12 -1.39 4.70 -2.68
C LEU A 12 -2.06 3.88 -3.76
N THR A 13 -1.80 4.21 -5.02
CA THR A 13 -2.08 3.30 -6.13
C THR A 13 -1.21 2.03 -6.01
N ILE A 14 -1.61 0.95 -6.67
CA ILE A 14 -0.77 -0.25 -6.77
C ILE A 14 0.62 0.04 -7.35
N ARG A 15 0.75 1.03 -8.24
CA ARG A 15 2.03 1.40 -8.84
C ARG A 15 2.93 2.13 -7.84
N GLN A 16 2.38 3.08 -7.09
CA GLN A 16 3.13 3.77 -6.03
C GLN A 16 3.57 2.81 -4.93
N ALA A 17 2.68 1.91 -4.49
CA ALA A 17 3.05 0.88 -3.52
C ALA A 17 4.16 -0.04 -4.06
N ALA A 18 4.12 -0.38 -5.37
CA ALA A 18 5.12 -1.22 -6.01
C ALA A 18 6.50 -0.54 -6.04
N GLU A 19 6.53 0.75 -6.36
CA GLU A 19 7.74 1.58 -6.37
C GLU A 19 8.36 1.69 -4.97
N ILE A 20 7.55 1.94 -3.93
CA ILE A 20 8.01 2.05 -2.54
C ILE A 20 8.60 0.71 -2.04
N LEU A 21 7.94 -0.40 -2.37
CA LEU A 21 8.37 -1.74 -1.95
C LEU A 21 9.47 -2.32 -2.86
N ASN A 22 9.84 -1.60 -3.93
CA ASN A 22 10.76 -2.03 -4.97
C ASN A 22 10.43 -3.44 -5.52
N VAL A 23 9.14 -3.67 -5.81
CA VAL A 23 8.64 -4.92 -6.39
C VAL A 23 7.82 -4.66 -7.64
N HIS A 24 7.64 -5.68 -8.46
CA HIS A 24 6.74 -5.57 -9.61
C HIS A 24 5.27 -5.46 -9.16
N VAL A 25 4.45 -4.68 -9.89
CA VAL A 25 3.00 -4.53 -9.66
C VAL A 25 2.27 -5.88 -9.59
N GLY A 26 2.70 -6.85 -10.40
CA GLY A 26 2.16 -8.22 -10.38
C GLY A 26 2.40 -8.94 -9.05
N THR A 27 3.51 -8.66 -8.36
CA THR A 27 3.79 -9.19 -7.02
C THR A 27 2.78 -8.66 -6.01
N LEU A 28 2.46 -7.36 -6.06
CA LEU A 28 1.41 -6.79 -5.21
C LEU A 28 0.04 -7.40 -5.47
N ARG A 29 -0.31 -7.68 -6.74
CA ARG A 29 -1.56 -8.39 -7.07
C ARG A 29 -1.61 -9.80 -6.46
N ARG A 30 -0.47 -10.51 -6.46
CA ARG A 30 -0.36 -11.83 -5.79
C ARG A 30 -0.47 -11.70 -4.28
N TRP A 31 0.17 -10.69 -3.69
CA TRP A 31 0.11 -10.45 -2.24
C TRP A 31 -1.31 -10.12 -1.77
N ASP A 32 -2.04 -9.31 -2.53
CA ASP A 32 -3.45 -9.05 -2.27
C ASP A 32 -4.29 -10.33 -2.34
N LYS A 33 -4.12 -11.15 -3.40
CA LYS A 33 -4.81 -12.45 -3.51
C LYS A 33 -4.46 -13.40 -2.35
N SER A 34 -3.22 -13.37 -1.87
CA SER A 34 -2.75 -14.20 -0.75
C SER A 34 -3.07 -13.63 0.64
N GLY A 35 -3.62 -12.40 0.72
CA GLY A 35 -3.87 -11.71 1.99
C GLY A 35 -2.64 -11.15 2.70
N LYS A 36 -1.43 -11.25 2.11
CA LYS A 36 -0.17 -10.72 2.68
C LYS A 36 -0.13 -9.21 2.80
N LEU A 37 -0.71 -8.52 1.81
CA LEU A 37 -0.88 -7.07 1.83
C LEU A 37 -2.24 -6.79 1.19
N LYS A 38 -3.24 -6.51 2.02
CA LYS A 38 -4.62 -6.32 1.56
C LYS A 38 -4.78 -4.94 0.93
N ALA A 39 -5.29 -4.91 -0.30
CA ALA A 39 -5.70 -3.68 -0.92
C ALA A 39 -7.15 -3.34 -0.55
N ILE A 40 -7.43 -2.05 -0.39
CA ILE A 40 -8.78 -1.51 -0.37
C ILE A 40 -9.29 -1.51 -1.81
N LYS A 41 -10.39 -2.23 -2.05
CA LYS A 41 -11.09 -2.21 -3.34
C LYS A 41 -12.02 -0.99 -3.35
N LEU A 42 -11.75 -0.05 -4.24
CA LEU A 42 -12.47 1.23 -4.29
C LEU A 42 -13.63 1.21 -5.30
N SER A 43 -13.58 0.32 -6.29
CA SER A 43 -14.57 0.23 -7.36
C SER A 43 -14.86 -1.22 -7.74
N ASP A 44 -16.03 -1.44 -8.31
CA ASP A 44 -16.43 -2.73 -8.90
C ASP A 44 -15.52 -3.14 -10.06
N ARG A 45 -14.85 -2.16 -10.69
CA ARG A 45 -13.81 -2.38 -11.72
C ARG A 45 -12.50 -2.96 -11.17
N GLY A 46 -12.38 -3.09 -9.84
CA GLY A 46 -11.23 -3.69 -9.19
C GLY A 46 -10.06 -2.73 -9.00
N ASP A 47 -10.32 -1.42 -8.89
CA ASP A 47 -9.30 -0.46 -8.49
C ASP A 47 -8.81 -0.74 -7.08
N ARG A 48 -7.49 -0.81 -6.93
CA ARG A 48 -6.81 -1.20 -5.69
C ARG A 48 -6.03 -0.03 -5.14
N ARG A 49 -6.32 0.31 -3.89
CA ARG A 49 -5.59 1.29 -3.10
C ARG A 49 -4.95 0.61 -1.91
N TYR A 50 -3.75 1.04 -1.56
CA TYR A 50 -3.02 0.55 -0.38
C TYR A 50 -2.90 1.70 0.59
N ASN A 51 -3.10 1.43 1.88
CA ASN A 51 -2.75 2.42 2.89
C ASN A 51 -1.23 2.56 2.93
N GLN A 52 -0.75 3.79 2.91
CA GLN A 52 0.67 4.06 3.06
C GLN A 52 1.23 3.45 4.36
N GLU A 53 0.48 3.53 5.46
CA GLU A 53 0.87 2.96 6.75
C GLU A 53 1.05 1.44 6.71
N ASP A 54 0.19 0.71 5.98
CA ASP A 54 0.31 -0.74 5.80
C ASP A 54 1.56 -1.09 4.99
N VAL A 55 1.84 -0.30 3.95
CA VAL A 55 3.04 -0.47 3.11
C VAL A 55 4.32 -0.21 3.91
N GLU A 56 4.36 0.85 4.72
CA GLU A 56 5.49 1.19 5.57
C GLU A 56 5.68 0.15 6.70
N SER A 57 4.59 -0.27 7.34
CA SER A 57 4.59 -1.36 8.31
C SER A 57 5.14 -2.66 7.73
N PHE A 58 4.79 -2.96 6.47
CA PHE A 58 5.28 -4.14 5.76
C PHE A 58 6.80 -4.11 5.55
N ILE A 59 7.38 -2.94 5.29
CA ILE A 59 8.84 -2.76 5.20
C ILE A 59 9.50 -2.99 6.56
N ASN A 60 8.92 -2.43 7.63
CA ASN A 60 9.47 -2.54 8.97
C ASN A 60 9.41 -3.97 9.51
N LEU A 61 8.35 -4.73 9.18
CA LEU A 61 8.21 -6.13 9.59
C LEU A 61 9.36 -7.01 9.08
N ARG A 62 9.98 -6.64 7.95
CA ARG A 62 11.04 -7.39 7.28
C ARG A 62 12.45 -7.00 7.74
N LYS A 63 12.60 -5.92 8.52
CA LYS A 63 13.89 -5.46 9.07
C LYS A 63 14.24 -6.08 10.42
N LYS A 64 13.37 -6.92 10.97
CA LYS A 64 13.55 -7.60 12.25
C LYS A 64 13.96 -9.05 12.03
#